data_AF-A0A1E7EMC5-F1
#
_entry.id   AF-A0A1E7EMC5-F1
#
_cell.length_a   1.000
_cell.length_b   1.000
_cell.length_c   1.000
_cell.angle_alpha   90.00
_cell.angle_beta   90.00
_cell.angle_gamma   90.00
#
_symmetry.space_group_name_H-M   'P 1'
#
loop_
_entity.id
_entity.type
_entity.pdbx_description
1 polymer ?
#
loop_
_entity_poly.entity_id
_entity_poly.type
_entity_poly.pdbx_seq_one_letter_code
_entity_poly.pdbx_strand_id
1 'polypeptide(L)'
;PPYVSLLVATKHEMAQRLFNTRFQLSFSTLMKADGKNATRPLLLGRSSGSDMVLDYRTVSARHASIRFKNGEFIFTDAGSSNGSYLYLRRPLELSPSQSVQFRLGRSMI
;
A
#
# COMPACT_ATOMS: atom_id res chain seq x y z
N PRO A 1 -5.08 -12.55 -13.18
CA PRO A 1 -5.31 -11.07 -13.17
C PRO A 1 -4.35 -10.42 -12.17
N PRO A 2 -3.86 -9.20 -12.43
CA PRO A 2 -2.87 -8.57 -11.56
C PRO A 2 -3.47 -8.29 -10.17
N TYR A 3 -2.71 -8.64 -9.13
CA TYR A 3 -3.06 -8.36 -7.74
C TYR A 3 -1.82 -7.98 -6.92
N VAL A 4 -2.04 -7.28 -5.82
CA VAL A 4 -1.00 -6.98 -4.82
C VAL A 4 -1.39 -7.62 -3.49
N SER A 5 -0.42 -8.27 -2.85
CA SER A 5 -0.56 -8.73 -1.46
C SER A 5 0.09 -7.76 -0.50
N LEU A 6 -0.63 -7.36 0.54
CA LEU A 6 -0.17 -6.49 1.60
C LEU A 6 -0.24 -7.26 2.92
N LEU A 7 0.77 -7.13 3.76
CA LEU A 7 0.81 -7.74 5.09
C LEU A 7 0.90 -6.64 6.12
N VAL A 8 0.02 -6.69 7.12
CA VAL A 8 0.14 -5.83 8.29
C VAL A 8 1.25 -6.37 9.18
N ALA A 9 2.40 -5.68 9.17
CA ALA A 9 3.60 -6.09 9.90
C ALA A 9 3.71 -5.46 11.31
N THR A 10 2.89 -4.48 11.63
CA THR A 10 2.92 -3.75 12.91
C THR A 10 1.83 -4.26 13.85
N LYS A 11 2.22 -4.60 15.09
CA LYS A 11 1.27 -4.89 16.18
C LYS A 11 0.68 -3.59 16.70
N HIS A 12 -0.64 -3.58 16.93
CA HIS A 12 -1.35 -2.49 17.59
C HIS A 12 -2.11 -3.04 18.80
N GLU A 13 -1.95 -2.42 19.97
CA GLU A 13 -2.62 -2.85 21.22
C GLU A 13 -4.13 -2.89 21.06
N MET A 14 -4.71 -1.85 20.47
CA MET A 14 -6.16 -1.71 20.29
C MET A 14 -6.74 -2.61 19.19
N ALA A 15 -5.89 -3.28 18.40
CA ALA A 15 -6.37 -4.09 17.31
C ALA A 15 -5.38 -5.17 16.88
N GLN A 16 -5.04 -6.01 17.85
CA GLN A 16 -4.14 -7.14 17.67
C GLN A 16 -4.59 -8.08 16.54
N ARG A 17 -5.90 -8.13 16.26
CA ARG A 17 -6.51 -8.99 15.23
C ARG A 17 -6.02 -8.75 13.79
N LEU A 18 -5.56 -7.54 13.42
CA LEU A 18 -5.04 -7.35 12.06
C LEU A 18 -3.53 -7.57 11.97
N PHE A 19 -2.82 -7.77 13.08
CA PHE A 19 -1.41 -8.13 13.00
C PHE A 19 -1.26 -9.45 12.24
N ASN A 20 -0.32 -9.48 11.30
CA ASN A 20 -0.06 -10.63 10.43
C ASN A 20 -1.25 -10.99 9.51
N THR A 21 -2.25 -10.10 9.36
CA THR A 21 -3.30 -10.26 8.37
C THR A 21 -2.78 -9.88 7.00
N ARG A 22 -3.05 -10.75 6.02
CA ARG A 22 -2.75 -10.52 4.62
C ARG A 22 -4.00 -10.03 3.91
N PHE A 23 -3.84 -8.94 3.17
CA PHE A 23 -4.85 -8.40 2.28
C PHE A 23 -4.42 -8.62 0.85
N GLN A 24 -5.35 -9.02 0.01
CA GLN A 24 -5.12 -9.17 -1.43
C GLN A 24 -6.02 -8.20 -2.18
N LEU A 25 -5.40 -7.30 -2.93
CA LEU A 25 -6.09 -6.31 -3.74
C LEU A 25 -6.01 -6.73 -5.20
N SER A 26 -7.13 -7.22 -5.73
CA SER A 26 -7.25 -7.65 -7.13
C SER A 26 -7.72 -6.50 -8.01
N PHE A 27 -7.08 -6.34 -9.17
CA PHE A 27 -7.50 -5.41 -10.21
C PHE A 27 -8.34 -6.07 -11.29
N SER A 28 -8.70 -7.35 -11.15
CA SER A 28 -9.39 -8.14 -12.18
C SER A 28 -10.63 -7.46 -12.76
N THR A 29 -11.48 -6.88 -11.91
CA THR A 29 -12.73 -6.20 -12.31
C THR A 29 -12.52 -4.75 -12.74
N LEU A 30 -11.31 -4.22 -12.58
CA LEU A 30 -10.95 -2.84 -12.90
C LEU A 30 -10.06 -2.75 -14.15
N MET A 31 -9.70 -3.88 -14.76
CA MET A 31 -8.85 -3.89 -15.95
C MET A 31 -9.54 -3.24 -17.15
N LYS A 32 -8.80 -2.38 -17.85
CA LYS A 32 -9.17 -1.90 -19.18
C LYS A 32 -8.94 -3.00 -20.22
N ALA A 33 -9.56 -2.85 -21.39
CA ALA A 33 -9.40 -3.77 -22.51
C ALA A 33 -7.94 -3.91 -23.00
N ASP A 34 -7.08 -2.92 -22.73
CA ASP A 34 -5.66 -2.96 -23.07
C ASP A 34 -4.83 -3.97 -22.23
N GLY A 35 -5.41 -4.53 -21.15
CA GLY A 35 -4.76 -5.49 -20.27
C GLY A 35 -3.59 -4.93 -19.45
N LYS A 36 -3.29 -3.62 -19.56
CA LYS A 36 -2.12 -2.97 -18.94
C LYS A 36 -2.50 -1.86 -17.97
N ASN A 37 -3.74 -1.40 -18.01
CA ASN A 37 -4.20 -0.28 -17.19
C ASN A 37 -5.47 -0.66 -16.43
N ALA A 38 -5.59 -0.18 -15.19
CA ALA A 38 -6.85 -0.18 -14.46
C ALA A 38 -7.65 1.11 -14.71
N THR A 39 -8.98 1.03 -14.57
CA THR A 39 -9.90 2.17 -14.71
C THR A 39 -9.78 3.18 -13.58
N ARG A 40 -9.52 2.71 -12.35
CA ARG A 40 -9.29 3.54 -11.16
C ARG A 40 -8.22 2.93 -10.24
N PRO A 41 -7.61 3.71 -9.35
CA PRO A 41 -6.82 3.13 -8.26
C PRO A 41 -7.72 2.44 -7.22
N LEU A 42 -7.12 1.52 -6.46
CA LEU A 42 -7.68 0.99 -5.22
C LEU A 42 -7.19 1.85 -4.05
N LEU A 43 -8.08 2.15 -3.10
CA LEU A 43 -7.85 3.03 -1.96
C LEU A 43 -7.56 2.23 -0.68
N LEU A 44 -6.63 2.72 0.12
CA LEU A 44 -6.27 2.16 1.41
C LEU A 44 -6.45 3.24 2.48
N GLY A 45 -7.06 2.88 3.61
CA GLY A 45 -7.26 3.84 4.69
C GLY A 45 -8.21 3.35 5.77
N ARG A 46 -8.42 4.21 6.77
CA ARG A 46 -9.37 3.95 7.86
C ARG A 46 -10.83 4.15 7.45
N SER A 47 -11.10 4.98 6.44
CA SER A 47 -12.46 5.23 6.00
C SER A 47 -13.10 3.96 5.45
N SER A 48 -14.37 3.72 5.79
CA SER A 48 -15.18 2.62 5.27
C SER A 48 -15.34 2.64 3.75
N GLY A 49 -15.09 3.78 3.09
CA GLY A 49 -15.06 3.89 1.63
C GLY A 49 -13.77 3.42 0.96
N SER A 50 -12.81 2.88 1.72
CA SER A 50 -11.55 2.35 1.17
C SER A 50 -11.73 0.93 0.66
N ASP A 51 -11.02 0.55 -0.41
CA ASP A 51 -10.99 -0.84 -0.90
C ASP A 51 -10.25 -1.77 0.09
N MET A 52 -9.27 -1.25 0.83
CA MET A 52 -8.66 -1.88 2.00
C MET A 52 -8.90 -1.03 3.24
N VAL A 53 -9.85 -1.45 4.07
CA VAL A 53 -10.17 -0.77 5.33
C VAL A 53 -9.26 -1.26 6.45
N LEU A 54 -8.47 -0.32 6.99
CA LEU A 54 -7.65 -0.52 8.18
C LEU A 54 -8.15 0.44 9.27
N ASP A 55 -9.14 0.00 10.04
CA ASP A 55 -9.83 0.86 11.01
C ASP A 55 -8.99 1.13 12.28
N TYR A 56 -7.96 1.96 12.13
CA TYR A 56 -6.98 2.29 13.17
C TYR A 56 -6.69 3.77 13.26
N ARG A 57 -6.60 4.31 14.48
CA ARG A 57 -6.34 5.73 14.71
C ARG A 57 -5.05 6.24 14.04
N THR A 58 -4.03 5.39 13.87
CA THR A 58 -2.77 5.73 13.20
C THR A 58 -2.87 5.71 11.67
N VAL A 59 -3.95 5.19 11.11
CA VAL A 59 -4.22 5.16 9.68
C VAL A 59 -5.15 6.32 9.33
N SER A 60 -4.67 7.21 8.47
CA SER A 60 -5.48 8.30 7.91
C SER A 60 -6.72 7.77 7.16
N ALA A 61 -7.80 8.57 7.15
CA ALA A 61 -9.05 8.19 6.48
C ALA A 61 -8.84 7.83 5.01
N ARG A 62 -8.02 8.63 4.30
CA ARG A 62 -7.44 8.33 2.99
C ARG A 62 -5.93 8.26 3.20
N HIS A 63 -5.36 7.06 3.27
CA HIS A 63 -3.96 6.87 3.64
C HIS A 63 -3.08 6.73 2.40
N ALA A 64 -3.47 5.86 1.47
CA ALA A 64 -2.73 5.63 0.25
C ALA A 64 -3.65 5.12 -0.86
N SER A 65 -3.08 4.99 -2.05
CA SER A 65 -3.73 4.34 -3.18
C SER A 65 -2.73 3.49 -3.98
N ILE A 66 -3.23 2.46 -4.64
CA ILE A 66 -2.46 1.65 -5.59
C ILE A 66 -3.13 1.74 -6.95
N ARG A 67 -2.37 2.11 -7.97
CA ARG A 67 -2.81 2.13 -9.37
C ARG A 67 -2.06 1.07 -10.16
N PHE A 68 -2.76 0.37 -11.04
CA PHE A 68 -2.11 -0.44 -12.07
C PHE A 68 -2.09 0.35 -13.39
N LYS A 69 -0.91 0.70 -13.88
CA LYS A 69 -0.73 1.51 -15.09
C LYS A 69 0.47 0.99 -15.86
N ASN A 70 0.34 0.86 -17.18
CA ASN A 70 1.39 0.38 -18.08
C ASN A 70 2.02 -0.97 -17.67
N GLY A 71 1.25 -1.85 -17.02
CA GLY A 71 1.76 -3.13 -16.53
C GLY A 71 2.45 -3.08 -15.16
N GLU A 72 2.50 -1.90 -14.53
CA GLU A 72 3.19 -1.68 -13.26
C GLU A 72 2.24 -1.26 -12.14
N PHE A 73 2.59 -1.63 -10.90
CA PHE A 73 1.90 -1.14 -9.71
C PHE A 73 2.57 0.13 -9.20
N ILE A 74 1.78 1.19 -9.09
CA ILE A 74 2.19 2.48 -8.57
C ILE A 74 1.49 2.68 -7.23
N PHE A 75 2.26 2.66 -6.14
CA PHE A 75 1.79 3.05 -4.81
C PHE A 75 1.93 4.55 -4.62
N THR A 76 0.95 5.19 -4.01
CA THR A 76 0.97 6.63 -3.71
C THR A 76 0.44 6.85 -2.29
N ASP A 77 1.29 7.33 -1.39
CA ASP A 77 0.86 7.84 -0.09
C ASP A 77 0.10 9.16 -0.28
N ALA A 78 -1.02 9.34 0.44
CA ALA A 78 -1.91 10.47 0.26
C ALA A 78 -1.62 11.62 1.26
N GLY A 79 -0.38 11.75 1.73
CA GLY A 79 -0.02 12.67 2.81
C GLY A 79 -0.48 12.13 4.16
N SER A 80 -0.31 10.83 4.37
CA SER A 80 -0.78 10.18 5.58
C SER A 80 0.01 10.65 6.82
N SER A 81 -0.68 10.74 7.96
CA SER A 81 -0.11 11.36 9.18
C SER A 81 1.13 10.64 9.71
N ASN A 82 1.25 9.33 9.45
CA ASN A 82 2.39 8.54 9.87
C ASN A 82 3.29 8.11 8.71
N GLY A 83 2.96 8.47 7.47
CA GLY A 83 3.59 7.94 6.26
C GLY A 83 3.29 6.46 6.01
N SER A 84 3.59 6.02 4.79
CA SER A 84 3.53 4.62 4.37
C SER A 84 4.93 4.01 4.29
N TYR A 85 5.10 2.79 4.80
CA TYR A 85 6.40 2.10 4.80
C TYR A 85 6.32 0.78 4.03
N LEU A 86 7.26 0.58 3.11
CA LEU A 86 7.44 -0.69 2.42
C LEU A 86 8.55 -1.49 3.13
N TYR A 87 8.19 -2.66 3.68
CA TYR A 87 9.18 -3.58 4.24
C TYR A 87 9.83 -4.40 3.13
N LEU A 88 11.16 -4.30 3.01
CA LEU A 88 11.94 -5.15 2.14
C LEU A 88 12.18 -6.51 2.81
N ARG A 89 11.64 -7.59 2.22
CA ARG A 89 11.92 -8.98 2.63
C ARG A 89 12.98 -9.65 1.78
N ARG A 90 13.37 -9.02 0.67
CA ARG A 90 14.39 -9.46 -0.28
C ARG A 90 15.21 -8.23 -0.69
N PRO A 91 16.44 -8.41 -1.21
CA PRO A 91 17.20 -7.32 -1.80
C PRO A 91 16.35 -6.53 -2.80
N LEU A 92 16.37 -5.20 -2.69
CA LEU A 92 15.80 -4.29 -3.68
C LEU A 92 16.92 -3.86 -4.59
N GLU A 93 16.82 -4.15 -5.89
CA GLU A 93 17.72 -3.56 -6.88
C GLU A 93 17.40 -2.06 -7.03
N LEU A 94 18.45 -1.24 -6.98
CA LEU A 94 18.34 0.21 -7.15
C LEU A 94 18.88 0.59 -8.52
N SER A 95 18.07 1.30 -9.31
CA SER A 95 18.54 1.83 -10.58
C SER A 95 19.57 2.94 -10.35
N PRO A 96 20.71 2.92 -11.04
CA PRO A 96 21.63 4.06 -11.06
C PRO A 96 20.83 5.32 -11.45
N SER A 97 20.95 6.41 -10.69
CA SER A 97 20.23 7.70 -10.82
C SER A 97 18.84 7.84 -10.18
N GLN A 98 18.26 6.79 -9.60
CA GLN A 98 17.01 6.94 -8.84
C GLN A 98 17.31 7.27 -7.37
N SER A 99 16.93 8.48 -6.91
CA SER A 99 16.95 8.79 -5.48
C SER A 99 15.87 7.97 -4.76
N VAL A 100 16.27 7.18 -3.76
CA VAL A 100 15.37 6.43 -2.90
C VAL A 100 15.62 6.82 -1.45
N GLN A 101 14.58 7.28 -0.77
CA GLN A 101 14.63 7.52 0.68
C GLN A 101 14.25 6.23 1.41
N PHE A 102 15.11 5.78 2.31
CA PHE A 102 14.83 4.65 3.19
C PHE A 102 14.76 5.12 4.63
N ARG A 103 13.81 4.57 5.39
CA ARG A 103 13.79 4.69 6.84
C ARG A 103 14.23 3.37 7.45
N LEU A 104 15.31 3.41 8.23
CA LEU A 104 15.84 2.25 8.95
C LEU A 104 15.43 2.34 10.42
N GLY A 105 14.74 1.31 10.93
CA GLY A 105 14.28 1.28 12.33
C GLY A 105 13.18 2.31 12.67
N ARG A 106 13.07 2.64 13.97
CA ARG A 106 12.16 3.67 14.51
C ARG A 106 12.87 5.03 14.63
N SER A 107 13.41 5.56 13.55
CA SER A 107 13.92 6.94 13.57
C SER A 107 12.77 7.90 13.26
N MET A 108 12.31 8.62 14.29
CA MET A 108 11.75 9.96 14.09
C MET A 108 12.94 10.88 13.85
N ILE A 109 12.95 11.58 12.73
CA ILE A 109 13.61 12.88 12.62
C ILE A 109 12.48 13.89 12.55
#